data_AF-A0A2P4QJP0-F1
#
_entry.id   AF-A0A2P4QJP0-F1
#
_cell.length_a   1.000
_cell.length_b   1.000
_cell.length_c   1.000
_cell.angle_alpha   90.00
_cell.angle_beta   90.00
_cell.angle_gamma   90.00
#
_symmetry.space_group_name_H-M   'P 1'
#
loop_
_entity.id
_entity.type
_entity.pdbx_description
1 polymer ?
#
loop_
_entity_poly.entity_id
_entity_poly.type
_entity_poly.pdbx_seq_one_letter_code
_entity_poly.pdbx_strand_id
1 'polypeptide(L)'
;MVFLGDTEPLRISFWKIKFDKDYATIDTFMTLQQRFDKFLGLRYNYSNYYKRRENYHKSPSQNTEVSCNVIKENDNNNKWRFDTNDLNYQGCLKSNDIITLSIMNEIVNDRYEFLRSHDFQVNIGKEVFKEVACHNKGIPGVNDNWCIELIE
;
A
#
# COMPACT_ATOMS: atom_id res chain seq x y z
N MET A 1 -6.70 5.55 -7.45
CA MET A 1 -7.16 5.41 -6.07
C MET A 1 -7.57 3.99 -5.72
N VAL A 2 -7.33 3.59 -4.47
CA VAL A 2 -7.78 2.34 -3.85
C VAL A 2 -8.73 2.68 -2.70
N PHE A 3 -9.72 1.81 -2.47
CA PHE A 3 -10.72 1.94 -1.41
C PHE A 3 -10.84 0.62 -0.66
N LEU A 4 -11.35 0.67 0.57
CA LEU A 4 -11.73 -0.54 1.29
C LEU A 4 -12.86 -1.26 0.53
N GLY A 5 -12.76 -2.58 0.48
CA GLY A 5 -13.82 -3.45 -0.03
C GLY A 5 -14.88 -3.74 1.04
N ASP A 6 -15.96 -4.39 0.59
CA ASP A 6 -16.98 -4.93 1.47
C ASP A 6 -16.47 -6.12 2.30
N THR A 7 -17.27 -6.58 3.25
CA THR A 7 -16.96 -7.75 4.09
C THR A 7 -16.89 -9.06 3.30
N GLU A 8 -17.56 -9.14 2.16
CA GLU A 8 -17.49 -10.31 1.27
C GLU A 8 -16.45 -10.07 0.16
N PRO A 9 -15.45 -10.96 0.01
CA PRO A 9 -14.40 -10.76 -0.98
C PRO A 9 -14.97 -10.92 -2.40
N LEU A 10 -14.87 -9.85 -3.18
CA LEU A 10 -15.11 -9.88 -4.62
C LEU A 10 -13.83 -10.26 -5.37
N ARG A 11 -13.95 -10.65 -6.64
CA ARG A 11 -12.78 -10.91 -7.52
C ARG A 11 -11.80 -9.74 -7.65
N ILE A 12 -12.18 -8.54 -7.24
CA ILE A 12 -11.32 -7.34 -7.27
C ILE A 12 -10.55 -7.14 -5.95
N SER A 13 -10.93 -7.87 -4.90
CA SER A 13 -10.32 -7.84 -3.56
C SER A 13 -9.09 -8.73 -3.44
N PHE A 14 -8.81 -9.59 -4.43
CA PHE A 14 -7.66 -10.49 -4.42
C PHE A 14 -6.39 -9.81 -4.93
N TRP A 15 -5.31 -9.99 -4.16
CA TRP A 15 -3.99 -9.48 -4.47
C TRP A 15 -2.99 -10.63 -4.46
N LYS A 16 -2.19 -10.74 -5.52
CA LYS A 16 -1.03 -11.61 -5.55
C LYS A 16 0.13 -10.90 -4.87
N ILE A 17 0.59 -11.47 -3.77
CA ILE A 17 1.80 -11.02 -3.08
C ILE A 17 3.02 -11.59 -3.81
N LYS A 18 4.01 -10.75 -4.11
CA LYS A 18 5.32 -11.18 -4.60
C LYS A 18 6.41 -10.58 -3.74
N PHE A 19 7.44 -11.37 -3.48
CA PHE A 19 8.62 -10.98 -2.73
C PHE A 19 9.82 -10.85 -3.67
N ASP A 20 10.82 -10.04 -3.28
CA ASP A 20 12.12 -9.99 -3.95
C ASP A 20 13.06 -11.15 -3.58
N LYS A 21 12.61 -12.03 -2.68
CA LYS A 21 13.29 -13.25 -2.21
C LYS A 21 12.35 -14.46 -2.25
N ASP A 22 12.89 -15.66 -2.03
CA ASP A 22 12.13 -16.92 -2.03
C ASP A 22 11.07 -17.00 -0.90
N TYR A 23 11.25 -16.22 0.18
CA TYR A 23 10.31 -16.10 1.29
C TYR A 23 10.36 -14.69 1.90
N ALA A 24 9.27 -14.29 2.55
CA ALA A 24 9.11 -12.96 3.13
C ALA A 24 9.71 -12.87 4.52
N THR A 25 10.82 -12.12 4.67
CA THR A 25 11.33 -11.65 5.97
C THR A 25 11.05 -10.16 6.14
N ILE A 26 11.21 -9.61 7.35
CA ILE A 26 11.08 -8.15 7.61
C ILE A 26 11.97 -7.27 6.71
N ASP A 27 13.09 -7.82 6.22
CA ASP A 27 14.03 -7.13 5.32
C ASP A 27 13.71 -7.35 3.83
N THR A 28 12.51 -7.86 3.53
CA THR A 28 12.08 -8.21 2.18
C THR A 28 11.09 -7.16 1.69
N PHE A 29 11.26 -6.72 0.44
CA PHE A 29 10.23 -5.88 -0.18
C PHE A 29 9.15 -6.76 -0.78
N MET A 30 7.90 -6.41 -0.52
CA MET A 30 6.75 -7.03 -1.16
C MET A 30 6.12 -6.10 -2.19
N THR A 31 5.49 -6.71 -3.18
CA THR A 31 4.59 -6.02 -4.11
C THR A 31 3.22 -6.68 -4.03
N LEU A 32 2.18 -5.85 -4.05
CA LEU A 32 0.79 -6.28 -4.02
C LEU A 32 0.23 -6.09 -5.43
N GLN A 33 0.15 -7.17 -6.20
CA GLN A 33 -0.34 -7.16 -7.57
C GLN A 33 -1.84 -7.44 -7.58
N GLN A 34 -2.63 -6.60 -8.22
CA GLN A 34 -4.04 -6.87 -8.43
C GLN A 34 -4.22 -7.71 -9.71
N ARG A 35 -4.83 -7.15 -10.77
CA ARG A 35 -4.96 -7.79 -12.09
C ARG A 35 -3.88 -7.30 -13.06
N PHE A 36 -3.44 -8.18 -13.95
CA PHE A 36 -2.43 -7.89 -14.98
C PHE A 36 -1.15 -7.29 -14.36
N ASP A 37 -0.59 -6.24 -14.93
CA ASP A 37 0.63 -5.54 -14.55
C ASP A 37 0.40 -4.37 -13.58
N LYS A 38 -0.71 -4.38 -12.84
CA LYS A 38 -1.06 -3.32 -11.89
C LYS A 38 -0.76 -3.68 -10.44
N PHE A 39 -0.06 -2.79 -9.75
CA PHE A 39 0.45 -3.00 -8.41
C PHE A 39 0.06 -1.83 -7.48
N LEU A 40 -0.23 -2.15 -6.23
CA LEU A 40 -0.50 -1.14 -5.22
C LEU A 40 0.74 -0.27 -5.02
N GLY A 41 0.57 1.04 -5.07
CA GLY A 41 1.68 1.97 -4.89
C GLY A 41 1.28 3.43 -4.85
N LEU A 42 2.27 4.28 -4.64
CA LEU A 42 2.11 5.73 -4.62
C LEU A 42 1.92 6.26 -6.05
N ARG A 43 0.91 7.12 -6.24
CA ARG A 43 0.67 7.78 -7.53
C ARG A 43 1.48 9.07 -7.60
N TYR A 44 2.20 9.32 -8.70
CA TYR A 44 3.02 10.52 -8.87
C TYR A 44 2.93 11.13 -10.27
N ASN A 45 3.24 12.44 -10.33
CA ASN A 45 3.45 13.16 -11.58
C ASN A 45 4.93 13.07 -12.00
N TYR A 46 5.15 12.73 -13.27
CA TYR A 46 6.48 12.69 -13.85
C TYR A 46 6.73 13.92 -14.71
N SER A 47 7.81 14.64 -14.43
CA SER A 47 8.23 15.77 -15.24
C SER A 47 9.10 15.28 -16.39
N ASN A 48 8.61 15.41 -17.62
CA ASN A 48 9.41 15.11 -18.80
C ASN A 48 10.59 16.07 -18.96
N TYR A 49 10.44 17.32 -18.51
CA TYR A 49 11.49 18.34 -18.59
C TYR A 49 12.66 18.00 -17.66
N TYR A 50 12.39 17.73 -16.38
CA TYR A 50 13.43 17.40 -15.39
C TYR A 50 13.80 15.90 -15.35
N LYS A 51 13.12 15.07 -16.14
CA LYS A 51 13.25 13.59 -16.16
C LYS A 51 13.18 12.95 -14.77
N ARG A 52 12.36 13.51 -13.87
CA ARG A 52 12.21 13.02 -12.50
C ARG A 52 10.77 13.11 -12.02
N ARG A 53 10.49 12.44 -10.90
CA ARG A 53 9.21 12.59 -10.20
C ARG A 53 9.15 13.99 -9.60
N GLU A 54 8.02 14.67 -9.80
CA GLU A 54 7.82 16.04 -9.30
C GLU A 54 7.09 16.02 -7.97
N ASN A 55 5.91 15.39 -7.94
CA ASN A 55 5.05 15.35 -6.76
C ASN A 55 4.23 14.06 -6.74
N TYR A 56 3.94 13.58 -5.53
CA TYR A 56 2.90 12.56 -5.35
C TYR A 56 1.51 13.18 -5.43
N HIS A 57 0.56 12.44 -5.99
CA HIS A 57 -0.83 12.84 -6.00
C HIS A 57 -1.38 12.89 -4.59
N LYS A 58 -2.35 13.78 -4.39
CA LYS A 58 -3.10 13.88 -3.15
C LYS A 58 -4.42 13.16 -3.26
N SER A 59 -4.70 12.39 -2.23
CA SER A 59 -5.96 11.72 -2.02
C SER A 59 -7.05 12.74 -1.63
N PRO A 60 -8.36 12.42 -1.73
CA PRO A 60 -9.45 13.30 -1.31
C PRO A 60 -9.25 13.94 0.06
N SER A 61 -8.75 13.18 1.04
CA SER A 61 -8.42 13.69 2.37
C SER A 61 -7.07 14.43 2.47
N GLN A 62 -6.45 14.80 1.35
CA GLN A 62 -5.16 15.49 1.26
C GLN A 62 -3.94 14.67 1.73
N ASN A 63 -4.06 13.35 1.83
CA ASN A 63 -2.94 12.45 2.12
C ASN A 63 -2.25 12.01 0.84
N THR A 64 -1.19 11.21 0.92
CA THR A 64 -0.53 10.69 -0.29
C THR A 64 -1.44 9.64 -0.93
N GLU A 65 -1.80 9.83 -2.20
CA GLU A 65 -2.69 8.91 -2.91
C GLU A 65 -2.02 7.55 -3.15
N VAL A 66 -2.75 6.49 -2.79
CA VAL A 66 -2.44 5.12 -3.14
C VAL A 66 -3.33 4.67 -4.30
N SER A 67 -2.75 3.99 -5.29
CA SER A 67 -3.45 3.53 -6.48
C SER A 67 -2.84 2.25 -7.06
N CYS A 68 -3.51 1.66 -8.04
CA CYS A 68 -2.97 0.56 -8.83
C CYS A 68 -2.17 1.09 -10.04
N ASN A 69 -0.85 1.08 -9.94
CA ASN A 69 0.08 1.61 -10.94
C ASN A 69 0.68 0.50 -11.81
N VAL A 70 1.03 0.83 -13.06
CA VAL A 70 1.86 -0.03 -13.91
C VAL A 70 3.32 0.15 -13.50
N ILE A 71 4.03 -0.96 -13.27
CA ILE A 71 5.44 -0.94 -12.92
C ILE A 71 6.28 -0.52 -14.12
N LYS A 72 7.18 0.44 -13.89
CA LYS A 72 8.35 0.64 -14.74
C LYS A 72 9.55 0.01 -14.06
N GLU A 73 10.52 -0.49 -14.82
CA GLU A 73 11.76 -1.03 -14.28
C GLU A 73 12.41 0.00 -13.31
N ASN A 74 12.84 -0.47 -12.14
CA ASN A 74 13.41 0.34 -11.04
C ASN A 74 12.45 1.29 -10.31
N ASP A 75 11.13 1.13 -10.43
CA ASP A 75 10.19 1.88 -9.60
C ASP A 75 10.12 1.34 -8.16
N ASN A 76 10.41 2.19 -7.18
CA ASN A 76 10.26 1.87 -5.75
C ASN A 76 8.87 2.25 -5.21
N ASN A 77 8.04 2.95 -5.98
CA ASN A 77 6.71 3.42 -5.54
C ASN A 77 5.67 2.33 -5.36
N ASN A 78 6.02 1.08 -5.57
CA ASN A 78 5.18 -0.09 -5.33
C ASN A 78 5.89 -1.15 -4.47
N LYS A 79 7.06 -0.83 -3.92
CA LYS A 79 7.82 -1.70 -3.02
C LYS A 79 7.45 -1.39 -1.58
N TRP A 80 6.68 -2.29 -1.00
CA TRP A 80 6.21 -2.18 0.37
C TRP A 80 7.16 -2.93 1.30
N ARG A 81 7.50 -2.32 2.42
CA ARG A 81 8.04 -3.01 3.58
C ARG A 81 6.89 -3.37 4.50
N PHE A 82 6.96 -4.53 5.11
CA PHE A 82 6.06 -4.87 6.18
C PHE A 82 6.81 -4.94 7.50
N ASP A 83 6.08 -4.66 8.57
CA ASP A 83 6.54 -4.84 9.94
C ASP A 83 5.43 -5.55 10.72
N THR A 84 5.79 -6.32 11.72
CA THR A 84 4.85 -7.02 12.59
C THR A 84 5.17 -6.71 14.05
N ASN A 85 4.12 -6.53 14.84
CA ASN A 85 4.28 -6.38 16.29
C ASN A 85 4.37 -7.76 17.00
N ASP A 86 4.37 -8.86 16.26
CA ASP A 86 4.51 -10.21 16.83
C ASP A 86 5.96 -10.49 17.24
N LEU A 87 6.21 -10.53 18.55
CA LEU A 87 7.50 -10.88 19.13
C LEU A 87 7.93 -12.32 18.84
N ASN A 88 7.00 -13.19 18.42
CA ASN A 88 7.27 -14.57 18.03
C ASN A 88 7.47 -14.73 16.52
N TYR A 89 7.66 -13.65 15.77
CA TYR A 89 7.88 -13.73 14.33
C TYR A 89 9.07 -14.63 14.00
N GLN A 90 8.79 -15.78 13.36
CA GLN A 90 9.79 -16.81 13.04
C GLN A 90 10.46 -16.59 11.68
N GLY A 91 10.27 -15.42 11.07
CA GLY A 91 10.92 -15.09 9.80
C GLY A 91 10.05 -15.28 8.56
N CYS A 92 8.80 -15.77 8.68
CA CYS A 92 7.89 -15.92 7.54
C CYS A 92 6.50 -15.33 7.82
N LEU A 93 5.95 -14.67 6.80
CA LEU A 93 4.57 -14.19 6.79
C LEU A 93 3.60 -15.36 6.59
N LYS A 94 2.59 -15.49 7.46
CA LYS A 94 1.54 -16.52 7.41
C LYS A 94 0.16 -15.87 7.35
N SER A 95 -0.85 -16.67 7.03
CA SER A 95 -2.24 -16.22 7.13
C SER A 95 -2.58 -15.84 8.57
N ASN A 96 -3.42 -14.83 8.74
CA ASN A 96 -3.83 -14.20 9.99
C ASN A 96 -2.74 -13.36 10.69
N ASP A 97 -1.59 -13.15 10.05
CA ASP A 97 -0.62 -12.17 10.56
C ASP A 97 -1.17 -10.76 10.47
N ILE A 98 -1.00 -10.00 11.56
CA ILE A 98 -1.26 -8.57 11.60
C ILE A 98 0.05 -7.84 11.33
N ILE A 99 0.06 -7.08 10.23
CA ILE A 99 1.22 -6.34 9.76
C ILE A 99 0.89 -4.85 9.59
N THR A 100 1.91 -4.03 9.54
CA THR A 100 1.84 -2.69 8.96
C THR A 100 2.53 -2.72 7.60
N LEU A 101 2.05 -1.91 6.66
CA LEU A 101 2.67 -1.76 5.34
C LEU A 101 3.19 -0.33 5.22
N SER A 102 4.46 -0.19 4.87
CA SER A 102 5.10 1.11 4.67
C SER A 102 5.84 1.18 3.33
N ILE A 103 5.94 2.39 2.79
CA ILE A 103 6.55 2.65 1.49
C ILE A 103 7.38 3.92 1.53
N MET A 104 8.51 3.92 0.80
CA MET A 104 9.40 5.07 0.76
C MET A 104 8.80 6.18 -0.11
N ASN A 105 8.67 7.37 0.47
CA ASN A 105 8.35 8.59 -0.24
C ASN A 105 9.68 9.28 -0.64
N GLU A 106 10.15 9.01 -1.86
CA GLU A 106 11.44 9.51 -2.38
C GLU A 106 11.43 11.01 -2.73
N ILE A 107 10.28 11.67 -2.63
CA ILE A 107 10.15 13.11 -2.92
C ILE A 107 10.21 13.91 -1.61
N VAL A 108 9.71 13.36 -0.50
CA VAL A 108 9.62 14.02 0.80
C VAL A 108 10.64 13.41 1.76
N ASN A 109 11.90 13.81 1.61
CA ASN A 109 13.02 13.46 2.51
C ASN A 109 13.17 11.96 2.80
N ASP A 110 12.89 11.09 1.82
CA ASP A 110 13.01 9.64 1.92
C ASP A 110 12.29 9.02 3.13
N ARG A 111 11.20 9.64 3.57
CA ARG A 111 10.43 9.17 4.72
C ARG A 111 9.57 7.96 4.34
N TYR A 112 9.38 7.05 5.29
CA TYR A 112 8.39 5.98 5.14
C TYR A 112 6.99 6.48 5.48
N GLU A 113 6.05 6.22 4.58
CA GLU A 113 4.63 6.45 4.77
C GLU A 113 3.89 5.12 4.89
N PHE A 114 2.86 5.08 5.72
CA PHE A 114 2.15 3.87 6.11
C PHE A 114 0.82 3.80 5.37
N LEU A 115 0.50 2.62 4.83
CA LEU A 115 -0.80 2.34 4.25
C LEU A 115 -1.85 2.35 5.36
N ARG A 116 -2.85 3.20 5.21
CA ARG A 116 -3.86 3.43 6.23
C ARG A 116 -5.25 3.41 5.62
N SER A 117 -6.17 2.81 6.36
CA SER A 117 -7.60 3.07 6.18
C SER A 117 -8.08 4.02 7.27
N HIS A 118 -9.11 4.80 6.97
CA HIS A 118 -9.70 5.75 7.92
C HIS A 118 -11.17 6.00 7.61
N ASP A 119 -11.86 6.73 8.49
CA ASP A 119 -13.29 7.01 8.36
C ASP A 119 -13.62 8.09 7.32
N PHE A 120 -12.66 8.51 6.49
CA PHE A 120 -12.94 9.40 5.37
C PHE A 120 -13.69 8.62 4.28
N GLN A 121 -14.82 9.18 3.87
CA GLN A 121 -15.72 8.58 2.89
C GLN A 121 -15.69 9.37 1.58
N VAL A 122 -15.67 8.65 0.48
CA VAL A 122 -15.70 9.18 -0.88
C VAL A 122 -16.93 8.63 -1.58
N ASN A 123 -17.74 9.51 -2.14
CA ASN A 123 -18.90 9.13 -2.94
C ASN A 123 -18.49 8.99 -4.41
N ILE A 124 -18.67 7.80 -4.98
CA ILE A 124 -18.48 7.56 -6.41
C ILE A 124 -19.83 7.11 -6.97
N GLY A 125 -20.48 8.01 -7.71
CA GLY A 125 -21.86 7.79 -8.12
C GLY A 125 -22.80 7.73 -6.91
N LYS A 126 -23.45 6.59 -6.71
CA LYS A 126 -24.38 6.35 -5.58
C LYS A 126 -23.75 5.55 -4.44
N GLU A 127 -22.51 5.09 -4.62
CA GLU A 127 -21.83 4.22 -3.68
C GLU A 127 -20.88 5.04 -2.80
N VAL A 128 -20.77 4.62 -1.54
CA VAL A 128 -19.92 5.27 -0.53
C VAL A 128 -18.76 4.35 -0.23
N PHE A 129 -17.54 4.85 -0.42
CA PHE A 129 -16.31 4.10 -0.23
C PHE A 129 -15.50 4.69 0.91
N LYS A 130 -14.81 3.85 1.68
CA LYS A 130 -13.78 4.31 2.61
C LYS A 130 -12.44 4.39 1.93
N GLU A 131 -11.80 5.54 2.05
CA GLU A 131 -10.51 5.82 1.43
C GLU A 131 -9.37 4.99 2.02
N VAL A 132 -8.43 4.61 1.16
CA VAL A 132 -7.13 4.06 1.56
C VAL A 132 -6.04 4.99 1.03
N ALA A 133 -5.20 5.50 1.93
CA ALA A 133 -4.16 6.47 1.62
C ALA A 133 -2.89 6.24 2.44
N CYS A 134 -1.80 6.92 2.07
CA CYS A 134 -0.53 6.87 2.78
C CYS A 134 -0.36 8.08 3.70
N HIS A 135 0.10 7.82 4.93
CA HIS A 135 0.32 8.83 5.97
C HIS A 135 1.73 8.74 6.57
N ASN A 136 2.23 9.83 7.13
CA ASN A 136 3.43 9.76 7.98
C ASN A 136 3.10 9.09 9.33
N LYS A 137 4.02 8.25 9.84
CA LYS A 137 3.92 7.68 11.19
C LYS A 137 3.95 8.79 12.23
N GLY A 138 3.08 8.71 13.22
CA GLY A 138 3.07 9.67 14.33
C GLY A 138 1.75 9.84 15.05
N ILE A 139 0.68 9.15 14.65
CA ILE A 139 -0.60 9.21 15.35
C ILE A 139 -0.78 7.91 16.14
N PRO A 140 -0.71 7.94 17.49
CA PRO A 140 -1.03 6.79 18.33
C PRO A 140 -2.50 6.36 18.16
N GLY A 141 -2.77 5.05 18.16
CA GLY A 141 -4.14 4.51 18.12
C GLY A 141 -4.82 4.49 16.75
N VAL A 142 -4.06 4.43 15.65
CA VAL A 142 -4.61 4.50 14.28
C VAL A 142 -4.57 3.16 13.54
N ASN A 143 -5.51 2.98 12.61
CA ASN A 143 -5.72 1.78 11.76
C ASN A 143 -4.66 1.65 10.65
N ASP A 144 -3.41 1.44 11.05
CA ASP A 144 -2.29 1.08 10.16
C ASP A 144 -2.09 -0.44 10.04
N ASN A 145 -2.86 -1.21 10.80
CA ASN A 145 -2.78 -2.66 10.87
C ASN A 145 -3.62 -3.30 9.77
N TRP A 146 -3.03 -4.27 9.08
CA TRP A 146 -3.64 -5.06 8.02
C TRP A 146 -3.49 -6.54 8.35
N CYS A 147 -4.55 -7.31 8.16
CA CYS A 147 -4.53 -8.78 8.27
C CYS A 147 -4.20 -9.38 6.91
N ILE A 148 -3.28 -10.33 6.86
CA ILE A 148 -3.02 -11.14 5.66
C ILE A 148 -3.94 -12.36 5.69
N GLU A 149 -4.91 -12.40 4.79
CA GLU A 149 -5.79 -13.56 4.61
C GLU A 149 -5.39 -14.28 3.33
N LEU A 150 -4.87 -15.51 3.47
CA LEU A 150 -4.59 -16.38 2.34
C LEU A 150 -5.85 -17.17 1.97
N ILE A 151 -6.03 -17.43 0.69
CA ILE A 151 -7.17 -18.17 0.16
C ILE A 151 -6.64 -19.48 -0.40
N GLU A 152 -7.25 -20.58 0.01
CA GLU A 152 -6.94 -21.94 -0.42
C GLU A 152 -7.59 -22.31 -1.76
#